data_AF-A0A645FTW0-F1
#
_entry.id   AF-A0A645FTW0-F1
#
_cell.length_a   1.000
_cell.length_b   1.000
_cell.length_c   1.000
_cell.angle_alpha   90.00
_cell.angle_beta   90.00
_cell.angle_gamma   90.00
#
_symmetry.space_group_name_H-M   'P 1'
#
loop_
_entity.id
_entity.type
_entity.pdbx_description
1 polymer ?
#
loop_
_entity_poly.entity_id
_entity_poly.type
_entity_poly.pdbx_seq_one_letter_code
_entity_poly.pdbx_strand_id
1 'polypeptide(L)'
;MAAGYSKMYSNTSLENKVDVISTVLETTHCTGITYHLNRSCKLMDFLNAETAELVKKRTGVPYVSFDGDQADPRAFSPAQYETRVQALAEIMEQNAQASAN
;
A
#
# COMPACT_ATOMS: atom_id res chain seq x y z
N MET A 1 24.60 -3.36 15.68
CA MET A 1 23.43 -3.16 16.55
C MET A 1 22.72 -1.84 16.27
N ALA A 2 23.33 -0.67 16.54
CA ALA A 2 22.70 0.65 16.37
C ALA A 2 22.10 0.89 14.96
N ALA A 3 22.84 0.56 13.90
CA ALA A 3 22.36 0.71 12.52
C ALA A 3 21.10 -0.14 12.20
N GLY A 4 20.88 -1.25 12.91
CA GLY A 4 19.67 -2.06 12.71
C GLY A 4 18.41 -1.37 13.24
N TYR A 5 18.52 -0.69 14.38
CA TYR A 5 17.41 0.08 14.97
C TYR A 5 17.09 1.34 14.18
N SER A 6 18.11 2.04 13.66
CA SER A 6 17.91 3.32 12.97
C SER A 6 17.35 3.17 11.55
N LYS A 7 17.43 1.98 10.95
CA LYS A 7 17.03 1.70 9.56
C LYS A 7 15.61 1.16 9.40
N MET A 8 14.81 1.11 10.46
CA MET A 8 13.39 0.79 10.34
C MET A 8 12.74 1.80 9.37
N TYR A 9 12.08 1.33 8.31
CA TYR A 9 11.64 2.18 7.19
C TYR A 9 10.77 3.39 7.59
N SER A 10 9.99 3.28 8.67
CA SER A 10 9.20 4.39 9.22
C SER A 10 10.05 5.55 9.74
N ASN A 11 11.30 5.28 10.10
CA ASN A 11 12.27 6.24 10.60
C ASN A 11 13.29 6.66 9.51
N THR A 12 12.92 6.51 8.24
CA THR A 12 13.80 6.83 7.09
C THR A 12 13.08 7.75 6.10
N SER A 13 13.79 8.14 5.03
CA SER A 13 13.22 8.97 3.98
C SER A 13 12.06 8.28 3.26
N LEU A 14 11.21 9.09 2.62
CA LEU A 14 10.15 8.59 1.73
C LEU A 14 10.72 7.69 0.62
N GLU A 15 11.87 8.06 0.05
CA GLU A 15 12.56 7.26 -0.97
C GLU A 15 12.86 5.84 -0.47
N ASN A 16 13.46 5.70 0.71
CA ASN A 16 13.74 4.38 1.28
C ASN A 16 12.44 3.62 1.61
N LYS A 17 11.36 4.30 2.03
CA LYS A 17 10.04 3.66 2.21
C LYS A 17 9.50 3.10 0.88
N VAL A 18 9.57 3.88 -0.20
CA VAL A 18 9.18 3.44 -1.55
C VAL A 18 10.03 2.26 -2.00
N ASP A 19 11.35 2.31 -1.80
CA ASP A 19 12.25 1.22 -2.13
C ASP A 19 11.87 -0.08 -1.42
N VAL A 20 11.68 -0.02 -0.10
CA VAL A 20 11.31 -1.19 0.71
C VAL A 20 9.98 -1.79 0.23
N ILE A 21 8.96 -0.97 -0.03
CA ILE A 21 7.65 -1.46 -0.48
C ILE A 21 7.75 -2.04 -1.89
N SER A 22 8.43 -1.36 -2.82
CA SER A 22 8.63 -1.86 -4.18
C SER A 22 9.41 -3.18 -4.20
N THR A 23 10.47 -3.30 -3.40
CA THR A 23 11.20 -4.57 -3.26
C THR A 23 10.31 -5.69 -2.74
N VAL A 24 9.43 -5.42 -1.76
CA VAL A 24 8.46 -6.43 -1.30
C VAL A 24 7.57 -6.88 -2.45
N LEU A 25 7.03 -5.96 -3.27
CA LEU A 25 6.17 -6.32 -4.40
C LEU A 25 6.91 -7.16 -5.44
N GLU A 26 8.11 -6.74 -5.83
CA GLU A 26 8.94 -7.41 -6.83
C GLU A 26 9.33 -8.83 -6.37
N THR A 27 9.68 -9.00 -5.09
CA THR A 27 10.14 -10.29 -4.53
C THR A 27 9.01 -11.25 -4.20
N THR A 28 7.80 -10.74 -3.93
CA THR A 28 6.61 -11.56 -3.62
C THR A 28 5.72 -11.79 -4.84
N HIS A 29 6.01 -11.13 -5.96
CA HIS A 29 5.20 -11.17 -7.18
C HIS A 29 3.75 -10.74 -6.96
N CYS A 30 3.52 -9.84 -5.99
CA CYS A 30 2.21 -9.26 -5.75
C CYS A 30 1.78 -8.36 -6.92
N THR A 31 0.55 -8.55 -7.39
CA THR A 31 -0.03 -7.83 -8.54
C THR A 31 -1.02 -6.74 -8.14
N GLY A 32 -1.17 -6.47 -6.84
CA GLY A 32 -2.00 -5.39 -6.32
C GLY A 32 -1.62 -5.01 -4.88
N ILE A 33 -2.00 -3.80 -4.45
CA ILE A 33 -1.73 -3.29 -3.10
C ILE A 33 -3.01 -2.71 -2.49
N THR A 34 -3.24 -3.02 -1.22
CA THR A 34 -4.25 -2.33 -0.40
C THR A 34 -3.57 -1.48 0.65
N TYR A 35 -3.85 -0.18 0.65
CA TYR A 35 -3.34 0.76 1.64
C TYR A 35 -4.39 0.99 2.73
N HIS A 36 -4.03 0.66 3.97
CA HIS A 36 -4.80 1.04 5.15
C HIS A 36 -4.45 2.48 5.54
N LEU A 37 -5.39 3.40 5.34
CA LEU A 37 -5.31 4.77 5.83
C LEU A 37 -5.69 4.76 7.31
N ASN A 38 -4.67 4.50 8.12
CA ASN A 38 -4.83 4.30 9.55
C ASN A 38 -4.92 5.65 10.27
N ARG A 39 -6.11 5.96 10.80
CA ARG A 39 -6.43 7.22 11.46
C ARG A 39 -5.48 7.58 12.59
N SER A 40 -5.01 6.62 13.39
CA SER A 40 -4.11 6.87 14.51
C SER A 40 -2.64 6.99 14.12
N CYS A 41 -2.18 6.28 13.09
CA CYS A 41 -0.76 6.20 12.74
C CYS A 41 -0.33 7.35 11.81
N LYS A 42 -0.28 8.58 12.34
CA LYS A 42 -0.02 9.81 11.56
C LYS A 42 1.24 9.76 10.70
N LEU A 43 2.30 9.15 11.21
CA LEU A 43 3.56 8.97 10.48
C LEU A 43 3.35 8.18 9.18
N MET A 44 2.52 7.14 9.21
CA MET A 44 2.22 6.34 8.02
C MET A 44 1.14 7.01 7.17
N ASP A 45 0.05 7.45 7.79
CA ASP A 45 -1.14 7.98 7.14
C ASP A 45 -0.82 9.15 6.20
N PHE A 46 -0.07 10.15 6.69
CA PHE A 46 0.29 11.32 5.88
C PHE A 46 1.21 11.01 4.71
N LEU A 47 1.97 9.93 4.77
CA LEU A 47 2.88 9.54 3.70
C LEU A 47 2.26 8.54 2.73
N ASN A 48 1.15 7.87 3.09
CA ASN A 48 0.62 6.76 2.30
C ASN A 48 0.15 7.19 0.91
N ALA A 49 -0.47 8.36 0.76
CA ALA A 49 -0.93 8.85 -0.54
C ALA A 49 0.23 9.00 -1.54
N GLU A 50 1.27 9.73 -1.14
CA GLU A 50 2.46 9.93 -1.99
C GLU A 50 3.25 8.63 -2.19
N THR A 51 3.38 7.82 -1.13
CA THR A 51 4.04 6.51 -1.24
C THR A 51 3.35 5.64 -2.28
N ALA A 52 2.02 5.59 -2.28
CA ALA A 52 1.25 4.75 -3.19
C ALA A 52 1.43 5.16 -4.66
N GLU A 53 1.40 6.46 -4.94
CA GLU A 53 1.64 6.98 -6.29
C GLU A 53 3.06 6.69 -6.79
N LEU A 54 4.07 6.88 -5.93
CA LEU A 54 5.47 6.59 -6.29
C LEU A 54 5.71 5.10 -6.53
N VAL A 55 5.15 4.23 -5.67
CA VAL A 55 5.25 2.77 -5.82
C VAL A 55 4.54 2.32 -7.11
N LYS A 56 3.34 2.84 -7.39
CA LYS A 56 2.61 2.55 -8.64
C LYS A 56 3.40 3.00 -9.86
N LYS A 57 3.95 4.21 -9.83
CA LYS A 57 4.78 4.74 -10.93
C LYS A 57 6.00 3.87 -11.21
N ARG A 58 6.64 3.34 -10.16
CA ARG A 58 7.81 2.47 -10.28
C ARG A 58 7.49 1.06 -10.76
N THR A 59 6.44 0.46 -10.21
CA THR A 59 6.17 -0.98 -10.37
C THR A 59 5.08 -1.29 -11.38
N GLY A 60 4.26 -0.30 -11.76
CA GLY A 60 3.05 -0.49 -12.55
C GLY A 60 1.90 -1.18 -11.80
N VAL A 61 2.12 -1.61 -10.56
CA VAL A 61 1.16 -2.37 -9.76
C VAL A 61 0.00 -1.46 -9.31
N PRO A 62 -1.26 -1.84 -9.57
CA PRO A 62 -2.42 -1.07 -9.13
C PRO A 62 -2.57 -1.11 -7.61
N TYR A 63 -3.23 -0.09 -7.06
CA TYR A 63 -3.56 -0.05 -5.64
C TYR A 63 -4.93 0.57 -5.39
N VAL A 64 -5.46 0.28 -4.21
CA VAL A 64 -6.60 0.99 -3.61
C VAL A 64 -6.28 1.35 -2.17
N SER A 65 -7.03 2.30 -1.63
CA SER A 65 -6.94 2.69 -0.22
C SER A 65 -8.30 2.55 0.46
N PHE A 66 -8.29 2.23 1.75
CA PHE A 66 -9.47 2.20 2.60
C PHE A 66 -9.19 2.86 3.95
N ASP A 67 -10.23 3.44 4.55
CA ASP A 67 -10.14 4.13 5.83
C ASP A 67 -10.34 3.15 6.98
N GLY A 68 -9.58 3.33 8.06
CA GLY A 68 -9.75 2.54 9.27
C GLY A 68 -8.84 3.01 10.41
N ASP A 69 -8.80 2.22 11.46
CA ASP A 69 -7.90 2.40 12.59
C ASP A 69 -7.50 1.03 13.14
N GLN A 70 -6.32 0.91 13.75
CA GLN A 70 -5.89 -0.38 14.31
C GLN A 70 -6.69 -0.82 15.55
N ALA A 71 -7.35 0.11 16.23
CA ALA A 71 -8.02 -0.15 17.51
C ALA A 71 -9.38 0.52 17.66
N ASP A 72 -9.67 1.58 16.89
CA ASP A 72 -10.97 2.25 16.93
C ASP A 72 -11.94 1.67 15.88
N PRO A 73 -12.91 0.83 16.28
CA PRO A 73 -13.86 0.23 15.33
C PRO A 73 -14.78 1.26 14.67
N ARG A 74 -14.91 2.47 15.23
CA ARG A 74 -15.75 3.54 14.65
C ARG A 74 -15.15 4.14 13.39
N ALA A 75 -13.85 3.95 13.17
CA ALA A 75 -13.13 4.50 12.03
C ALA A 75 -13.19 3.60 10.78
N PHE A 76 -13.74 2.38 10.89
CA PHE A 76 -13.77 1.41 9.81
C PHE A 76 -15.20 1.18 9.27
N SER A 77 -15.33 1.11 7.95
CA SER A 77 -16.57 0.78 7.26
C SER A 77 -16.39 -0.51 6.44
N PRO A 78 -17.06 -1.62 6.80
CA PRO A 78 -16.97 -2.87 6.05
C PRO A 78 -17.38 -2.72 4.58
N ALA A 79 -18.46 -1.97 4.30
CA ALA A 79 -18.95 -1.76 2.94
C ALA A 79 -17.96 -0.97 2.07
N GLN A 80 -17.24 0.00 2.67
CA GLN A 80 -16.18 0.71 1.97
C GLN A 80 -15.05 -0.24 1.61
N TYR A 81 -14.57 -1.01 2.58
CA TYR A 81 -13.48 -1.96 2.39
C TYR A 81 -13.79 -2.98 1.29
N GLU A 82 -14.97 -3.60 1.35
CA GLU A 82 -15.42 -4.60 0.37
C GLU A 82 -15.43 -4.03 -1.05
N THR A 83 -16.01 -2.84 -1.23
CA THR A 83 -16.06 -2.18 -2.54
C THR A 83 -14.66 -1.85 -3.06
N ARG A 84 -13.74 -1.40 -2.19
CA ARG A 84 -12.36 -1.07 -2.58
C ARG A 84 -11.59 -2.31 -3.01
N VAL A 85 -11.68 -3.39 -2.24
CA VAL A 85 -10.99 -4.65 -2.55
C VAL A 85 -11.56 -5.28 -3.82
N GLN A 86 -12.87 -5.28 -4.00
CA GLN A 86 -13.49 -5.76 -5.24
C GLN A 86 -12.98 -4.97 -6.46
N ALA A 87 -12.96 -3.63 -6.38
CA ALA A 87 -12.44 -2.80 -7.46
C ALA A 87 -10.96 -3.09 -7.77
N LEU A 88 -10.13 -3.37 -6.75
CA LEU A 88 -8.74 -3.78 -6.96
C LEU A 88 -8.66 -5.12 -7.71
N ALA A 89 -9.46 -6.10 -7.31
CA ALA A 89 -9.50 -7.40 -7.96
C ALA A 89 -9.88 -7.29 -9.44
N GLU A 90 -10.91 -6.50 -9.76
CA GLU A 90 -11.34 -6.24 -11.14
C GLU A 90 -10.23 -5.61 -11.99
N ILE A 91 -9.48 -4.64 -11.44
CA ILE A 91 -8.33 -4.02 -12.13
C ILE A 91 -7.20 -5.05 -12.35
N MET A 92 -6.92 -5.89 -11.35
CA MET A 92 -5.88 -6.92 -11.45
C MET A 92 -6.23 -7.97 -12.51
N GLU A 93 -7.49 -8.41 -12.58
CA GLU A 93 -7.97 -9.34 -13.61
C GLU A 93 -7.84 -8.75 -15.01
N GLN A 94 -8.21 -7.48 -15.19
CA GLN A 94 -8.05 -6.77 -16.48
C GLN A 94 -6.57 -6.69 -16.91
N ASN A 95 -5.66 -6.35 -15.98
CA ASN A 95 -4.23 -6.28 -16.26
C ASN A 95 -3.65 -7.65 -16.62
N ALA A 96 -4.10 -8.72 -15.96
CA ALA A 96 -3.67 -10.08 -16.26
C ALA A 96 -4.13 -10.52 -17.65
N GLN A 97 -5.38 -10.23 -18.03
CA GLN A 97 -5.91 -10.51 -19.37
C GLN A 97 -5.17 -9.72 -20.46
N ALA A 98 -4.87 -8.44 -20.21
CA ALA A 98 -4.13 -7.60 -21.15
C ALA A 98 -2.69 -8.09 -21.38
N SER A 99 -2.08 -8.72 -20.37
CA SER A 99 -0.71 -9.25 -20.46
C SER A 99 -0.62 -10.63 -21.10
N ALA A 100 -1.75 -11.35 -21.23
CA ALA A 100 -1.83 -12.67 -21.84
C ALA A 100 -2.08 -12.63 -23.37
N ASN A 101 -2.45 -11.47 -23.90
CA ASN A 101 -2.69 -11.21 -25.32
C ASN A 101 -1.46 -10.58 -26.00
#